data_AF-A0A9P6E2S7-F1
#
_entry.id   AF-A0A9P6E2S7-F1
#
_cell.length_a   1.000
_cell.length_b   1.000
_cell.length_c   1.000
_cell.angle_alpha   90.00
_cell.angle_beta   90.00
_cell.angle_gamma   90.00
#
_symmetry.space_group_name_H-M   'P 1'
#
loop_
_entity.id
_entity.type
_entity.pdbx_description
1 polymer ?
#
loop_
_entity_poly.entity_id
_entity_poly.type
_entity_poly.pdbx_seq_one_letter_code
_entity_poly.pdbx_strand_id
1 'polypeptide(L)'
;MDGRTSDTSESVQCQNKFRKAVVRRDRSCVLSGELAIDSTACRLLPHSKGNNYISNFMEHRGGPDDINSIDDPRNGLLLFTSFHGPLGRADVAFLKTPNFGLTVNDIPSNPPRTSDQGSPISRLTLQHFGSKIGVVVSQFAPHNRDARPPERPGERPPNVILDSVYASVALEAWGPQSFFAYAGEKMKETYYKSAEDDSEGDAEDEADNVEGDAGGNEYDGEDNEASEASTSAQPTHGHNLRHRNTVRPAPRAGRRAERRLGDMLDVVLGLWMHTAKHIQPKPESPAASNVARSEDIKTWLQSVEESRDHA
;
A
#
# COMPACT_ATOMS: atom_id res chain seq x y z
N MET A 1 15.14 -16.38 -30.64
CA MET A 1 15.41 -14.98 -30.30
C MET A 1 14.40 -14.59 -29.27
N ASP A 2 14.85 -14.47 -28.02
CA ASP A 2 13.95 -14.38 -26.88
C ASP A 2 13.65 -12.90 -26.68
N GLY A 3 12.44 -12.48 -27.07
CA GLY A 3 11.92 -11.12 -26.91
C GLY A 3 11.72 -10.72 -25.46
N ARG A 4 12.81 -10.64 -24.70
CA ARG A 4 12.84 -10.47 -23.26
C ARG A 4 13.65 -9.23 -22.87
N THR A 5 13.32 -8.10 -23.49
CA THR A 5 13.97 -6.81 -23.21
C THR A 5 12.97 -5.68 -23.40
N SER A 6 12.36 -5.19 -22.31
CA SER A 6 12.03 -3.75 -22.10
C SER A 6 11.33 -3.42 -20.75
N ASP A 7 10.79 -4.39 -20.01
CA ASP A 7 9.98 -4.08 -18.79
C ASP A 7 10.74 -3.41 -17.62
N THR A 8 12.07 -3.45 -17.60
CA THR A 8 12.84 -2.92 -16.47
C THR A 8 12.96 -1.40 -16.45
N SER A 9 12.94 -0.73 -17.60
CA SER A 9 13.14 0.73 -17.67
C SER A 9 11.89 1.51 -17.26
N GLU A 10 10.72 1.06 -17.72
CA GLU A 10 9.43 1.71 -17.42
C GLU A 10 9.09 1.60 -15.92
N SER A 11 9.28 0.42 -15.32
CA SER A 11 9.03 0.19 -13.90
C SER A 11 9.86 1.12 -13.01
N VAL A 12 11.15 1.28 -13.32
CA VAL A 12 12.06 2.18 -12.59
C VAL A 12 11.64 3.64 -12.78
N GLN A 13 11.23 4.03 -14.00
CA GLN A 13 10.78 5.40 -14.26
C GLN A 13 9.49 5.73 -13.50
N CYS A 14 8.51 4.83 -13.47
CA CYS A 14 7.26 4.98 -12.72
C CYS A 14 7.52 5.07 -11.22
N GLN A 15 8.38 4.20 -10.67
CA GLN A 15 8.77 4.27 -9.25
C GLN A 15 9.42 5.61 -8.89
N ASN A 16 10.28 6.14 -9.77
CA ASN A 16 10.91 7.45 -9.58
C ASN A 16 9.92 8.60 -9.66
N LYS A 17 8.95 8.55 -10.58
CA LYS A 17 7.87 9.55 -10.70
C LYS A 17 6.99 9.58 -9.44
N PHE A 18 6.54 8.41 -8.98
CA PHE A 18 5.77 8.27 -7.75
C PHE A 18 6.53 8.84 -6.55
N ARG A 19 7.79 8.43 -6.36
CA ARG A 19 8.64 8.94 -5.27
C ARG A 19 8.76 10.46 -5.31
N LYS A 20 9.07 11.04 -6.48
CA LYS A 20 9.20 12.50 -6.63
C LYS A 20 7.90 13.23 -6.28
N ALA A 21 6.75 12.68 -6.67
CA ALA A 21 5.44 13.26 -6.34
C ALA A 21 5.16 13.23 -4.83
N VAL A 22 5.40 12.10 -4.17
CA VAL A 22 5.23 11.96 -2.71
C VAL A 22 6.21 12.86 -1.95
N VAL A 23 7.48 12.93 -2.37
CA VAL A 23 8.48 13.82 -1.75
C VAL A 23 8.10 15.29 -1.90
N ARG A 24 7.59 15.71 -3.05
CA ARG A 24 7.13 17.08 -3.28
C ARG A 24 5.94 17.44 -2.38
N ARG A 25 5.02 16.50 -2.15
CA ARG A 25 3.86 16.68 -1.26
C ARG A 25 4.29 16.73 0.21
N ASP A 26 5.03 15.72 0.66
CA ASP A 26 5.29 15.50 2.08
C ASP A 26 6.50 16.29 2.58
N ARG A 27 7.49 16.56 1.73
CA ARG A 27 8.78 17.24 2.00
C ARG A 27 9.73 16.50 2.96
N SER A 28 9.19 15.85 3.98
CA SER A 28 9.90 15.09 5.00
C SER A 28 9.05 13.91 5.48
N CYS A 29 9.65 12.98 6.22
CA CYS A 29 8.94 11.86 6.83
C CYS A 29 7.71 12.35 7.62
N VAL A 30 6.52 11.83 7.33
CA VAL A 30 5.29 12.30 7.97
C VAL A 30 5.19 11.95 9.46
N LEU A 31 6.00 11.02 9.97
CA LEU A 31 5.98 10.60 11.37
C LEU A 31 7.09 11.25 12.21
N SER A 32 8.32 11.20 11.71
CA SER A 32 9.51 11.63 12.43
C SER A 32 9.95 13.05 12.07
N GLY A 33 9.56 13.56 10.90
CA GLY A 33 10.06 14.82 10.34
C GLY A 33 11.44 14.73 9.66
N GLU A 34 12.04 13.53 9.60
CA GLU A 34 13.34 13.28 8.97
C GLU A 34 13.37 13.66 7.49
N LEU A 35 14.57 13.99 7.00
CA LEU A 35 14.78 14.45 5.63
C LEU A 35 14.29 13.44 4.58
N ALA A 36 13.89 13.95 3.41
CA ALA A 36 13.42 13.11 2.32
C ALA A 36 14.47 12.13 1.79
N ILE A 37 15.76 12.43 1.95
CA ILE A 37 16.87 11.54 1.55
C ILE A 37 16.90 10.26 2.40
N ASP A 38 16.53 10.35 3.68
CA ASP A 38 16.45 9.23 4.63
C ASP A 38 15.06 8.59 4.66
N SER A 39 14.19 8.99 3.74
CA SER A 39 12.82 8.56 3.67
C SER A 39 12.52 7.82 2.37
N THR A 40 11.60 6.86 2.44
CA THR A 40 11.06 6.07 1.34
C THR A 40 9.59 6.44 1.11
N ALA A 41 9.23 6.73 -0.14
CA ALA A 41 7.83 6.84 -0.53
C ALA A 41 7.20 5.44 -0.48
N CYS A 42 6.42 5.18 0.56
CA CYS A 42 5.80 3.90 0.83
C CYS A 42 4.37 3.91 0.28
N ARG A 43 4.06 2.95 -0.60
CA ARG A 43 2.70 2.79 -1.11
C ARG A 43 1.81 2.13 -0.05
N LEU A 44 0.55 2.54 -0.02
CA LEU A 44 -0.48 1.94 0.83
C LEU A 44 -1.09 0.72 0.14
N LEU A 45 -1.49 0.86 -1.13
CA LEU A 45 -1.83 -0.28 -2.00
C LEU A 45 -0.59 -0.69 -2.82
N PRO A 46 -0.21 -1.99 -2.84
CA PRO A 46 0.97 -2.45 -3.57
C PRO A 46 0.92 -2.12 -5.06
N HIS A 47 2.05 -1.69 -5.62
CA HIS A 47 2.15 -1.37 -7.06
C HIS A 47 1.76 -2.56 -7.95
N SER A 48 2.04 -3.79 -7.50
CA SER A 48 1.72 -5.02 -8.22
C SER A 48 0.22 -5.27 -8.43
N LYS A 49 -0.66 -4.51 -7.77
CA LYS A 49 -2.11 -4.60 -7.98
C LYS A 49 -2.57 -3.82 -9.24
N GLY A 50 -1.79 -2.85 -9.70
CA GLY A 50 -2.08 -2.11 -10.92
C GLY A 50 -3.25 -1.13 -10.82
N ASN A 51 -3.51 -0.41 -11.92
CA ASN A 51 -4.51 0.65 -11.99
C ASN A 51 -5.96 0.11 -11.93
N ASN A 52 -6.23 -1.04 -12.56
CA ASN A 52 -7.56 -1.64 -12.55
C ASN A 52 -8.02 -1.96 -11.12
N TYR A 53 -7.10 -2.41 -10.26
CA TYR A 53 -7.42 -2.69 -8.87
C TYR A 53 -7.86 -1.43 -8.12
N ILE A 54 -7.12 -0.32 -8.23
CA ILE A 54 -7.47 0.92 -7.52
C ILE A 54 -8.76 1.53 -8.07
N SER A 55 -8.98 1.47 -9.38
CA SER A 55 -10.24 1.96 -9.99
C SER A 55 -11.44 1.19 -9.47
N ASN A 56 -11.40 -0.15 -9.51
CA ASN A 56 -12.49 -1.00 -8.98
C ASN A 56 -12.72 -0.71 -7.49
N PHE A 57 -11.64 -0.53 -6.74
CA PHE A 57 -11.68 -0.25 -5.32
C PHE A 57 -12.36 1.10 -5.01
N MET A 58 -12.13 2.14 -5.83
CA MET A 58 -12.80 3.44 -5.66
C MET A 58 -14.27 3.40 -6.08
N GLU A 59 -14.58 2.73 -7.19
CA GLU A 59 -15.94 2.63 -7.73
C GLU A 59 -16.92 2.04 -6.72
N HIS A 60 -16.54 0.94 -6.06
CA HIS A 60 -17.44 0.22 -5.16
C HIS A 60 -17.75 0.95 -3.84
N ARG A 61 -16.98 1.97 -3.46
CA ARG A 61 -17.17 2.70 -2.20
C ARG A 61 -17.87 4.05 -2.33
N GLY A 62 -18.05 4.56 -3.55
CA GLY A 62 -18.77 5.82 -3.81
C GLY A 62 -18.16 7.05 -3.13
N GLY A 63 -16.83 7.08 -3.01
CA GLY A 63 -16.13 8.23 -2.41
C GLY A 63 -16.05 9.43 -3.37
N PRO A 64 -15.96 10.67 -2.85
CA PRO A 64 -15.74 11.87 -3.67
C PRO A 64 -14.30 11.92 -4.25
N ASP A 65 -13.40 11.09 -3.74
CA ASP A 65 -12.02 11.04 -4.19
C ASP A 65 -11.92 10.23 -5.49
N ASP A 66 -11.48 10.87 -6.57
CA ASP A 66 -11.18 10.22 -7.83
C ASP A 66 -9.68 9.90 -7.89
N ILE A 67 -9.30 8.66 -7.56
CA ILE A 67 -7.97 8.09 -7.82
C ILE A 67 -8.13 6.88 -8.73
N ASN A 68 -7.44 6.89 -9.86
CA ASN A 68 -7.52 5.83 -10.87
C ASN A 68 -6.13 5.26 -11.23
N SER A 69 -5.09 5.69 -10.53
CA SER A 69 -3.72 5.25 -10.75
C SER A 69 -3.08 4.74 -9.47
N ILE A 70 -2.44 3.56 -9.54
CA ILE A 70 -1.69 2.97 -8.42
C ILE A 70 -0.47 3.83 -8.02
N ASP A 71 -0.02 4.69 -8.93
CA ASP A 71 1.07 5.64 -8.75
C ASP A 71 0.58 7.07 -8.43
N ASP A 72 -0.71 7.25 -8.11
CA ASP A 72 -1.19 8.52 -7.53
C ASP A 72 -0.47 8.76 -6.19
N PRO A 73 0.11 9.96 -5.93
CA PRO A 73 0.81 10.24 -4.68
C PRO A 73 -0.07 10.07 -3.43
N ARG A 74 -1.40 10.17 -3.56
CA ARG A 74 -2.36 9.90 -2.48
C ARG A 74 -2.40 8.42 -2.09
N ASN A 75 -1.94 7.49 -2.95
CA ASN A 75 -1.71 6.08 -2.60
C ASN A 75 -0.38 5.85 -1.84
N GLY A 76 0.22 6.87 -1.24
CA GLY A 76 1.45 6.70 -0.47
C GLY A 76 1.70 7.75 0.58
N LEU A 77 2.72 7.49 1.38
CA LEU A 77 3.25 8.38 2.41
C LEU A 77 4.78 8.37 2.36
N LEU A 78 5.41 9.52 2.62
CA LEU A 78 6.86 9.58 2.83
C LEU A 78 7.17 9.14 4.27
N LEU A 79 7.81 7.98 4.42
CA LEU A 79 8.15 7.40 5.72
C LEU A 79 9.66 7.19 5.82
N PHE A 80 10.22 7.27 7.02
CA PHE A 80 11.61 6.91 7.26
C PHE A 80 11.87 5.48 6.76
N THR A 81 13.00 5.22 6.08
CA THR A 81 13.23 3.97 5.32
C THR A 81 13.00 2.70 6.15
N SER A 82 13.26 2.75 7.47
CA SER A 82 13.02 1.63 8.39
C SER A 82 11.55 1.20 8.52
N PHE A 83 10.58 2.04 8.13
CA PHE A 83 9.14 1.72 8.14
C PHE A 83 8.67 0.94 6.91
N HIS A 84 9.44 0.93 5.82
CA HIS A 84 9.02 0.25 4.58
C HIS A 84 8.76 -1.25 4.81
N GLY A 85 9.65 -1.90 5.57
CA GLY A 85 9.50 -3.30 5.97
C GLY A 85 8.24 -3.53 6.81
N PRO A 86 8.13 -2.94 8.02
CA PRO A 86 6.95 -3.07 8.88
C PRO A 86 5.61 -2.81 8.17
N LEU A 87 5.54 -1.78 7.32
CA LEU A 87 4.32 -1.50 6.55
C LEU A 87 3.99 -2.64 5.58
N GLY A 88 4.96 -3.06 4.76
CA GLY A 88 4.76 -4.16 3.80
C GLY A 88 4.50 -5.53 4.44
N ARG A 89 4.88 -5.71 5.72
CA ARG A 89 4.62 -6.93 6.50
C ARG A 89 3.30 -6.91 7.27
N ALA A 90 2.51 -5.84 7.17
CA ALA A 90 1.34 -5.66 8.01
C ALA A 90 1.65 -5.62 9.52
N ASP A 91 2.83 -5.13 9.92
CA ASP A 91 3.16 -4.92 11.34
C ASP A 91 2.61 -3.58 11.86
N VAL A 92 2.36 -2.63 10.95
CA VAL A 92 1.87 -1.28 11.26
C VAL A 92 0.80 -0.85 10.25
N ALA A 93 -0.12 0.00 10.68
CA ALA A 93 -1.10 0.66 9.81
C ALA A 93 -1.39 2.09 10.30
N PHE A 94 -2.11 2.85 9.49
CA PHE A 94 -2.56 4.19 9.85
C PHE A 94 -4.06 4.19 10.10
N LEU A 95 -4.48 4.72 11.25
CA LEU A 95 -5.88 4.87 11.62
C LEU A 95 -6.28 6.33 11.54
N LYS A 96 -7.31 6.62 10.75
CA LYS A 96 -7.92 7.95 10.72
C LYS A 96 -9.00 8.06 11.81
N THR A 97 -8.99 9.16 12.54
CA THR A 97 -10.05 9.56 13.47
C THR A 97 -10.51 11.00 13.18
N PRO A 98 -11.79 11.36 13.38
CA PRO A 98 -12.86 10.46 13.81
C PRO A 98 -13.23 9.46 12.70
N ASN A 99 -13.74 8.31 13.11
CA ASN A 99 -14.37 7.30 12.26
C ASN A 99 -15.66 6.80 12.93
N PHE A 100 -16.30 5.77 12.38
CA PHE A 100 -17.63 5.32 12.85
C PHE A 100 -17.66 4.85 14.33
N GLY A 101 -16.52 4.44 14.89
CA GLY A 101 -16.44 3.92 16.27
C GLY A 101 -15.52 4.71 17.19
N LEU A 102 -14.75 5.66 16.67
CA LEU A 102 -13.73 6.37 17.43
C LEU A 102 -13.76 7.88 17.14
N THR A 103 -13.74 8.65 18.20
CA THR A 103 -13.43 10.08 18.19
C THR A 103 -11.91 10.32 18.13
N VAL A 104 -11.51 11.57 17.92
CA VAL A 104 -10.08 11.95 17.94
C VAL A 104 -9.42 11.80 19.31
N ASN A 105 -10.20 11.77 20.40
CA ASN A 105 -9.68 11.73 21.76
C ASN A 105 -9.56 10.30 22.31
N ASP A 106 -10.18 9.31 21.65
CA ASP A 106 -10.12 7.90 22.07
C ASP A 106 -8.73 7.27 21.84
N ILE A 107 -7.93 7.89 20.95
CA ILE A 107 -6.54 7.50 20.73
C ILE A 107 -5.63 8.46 21.50
N PRO A 108 -4.80 8.01 22.45
CA PRO A 108 -3.87 8.90 23.14
C PRO A 108 -2.87 9.49 22.15
N SER A 109 -2.47 10.74 22.30
CA SER A 109 -1.46 11.35 21.42
C SER A 109 -0.05 11.01 21.86
N ASN A 110 0.86 10.84 20.89
CA ASN A 110 2.28 10.68 21.14
C ASN A 110 3.11 11.70 20.32
N PRO A 111 3.68 12.75 20.96
CA PRO A 111 3.74 12.97 22.39
C PRO A 111 2.37 13.41 22.96
N PRO A 112 2.18 13.34 24.29
CA PRO A 112 0.99 13.90 24.93
C PRO A 112 0.82 15.37 24.55
N ARG A 113 -0.42 15.76 24.26
CA ARG A 113 -0.76 17.14 23.90
C ARG A 113 -0.79 17.99 25.16
N THR A 114 -0.33 19.23 25.06
CA THR A 114 -0.49 20.19 26.16
C THR A 114 -1.96 20.62 26.25
N SER A 115 -2.40 21.03 27.45
CA SER A 115 -3.78 21.50 27.70
C SER A 115 -4.25 22.59 26.74
N ASP A 116 -3.30 23.38 26.23
CA ASP A 116 -3.57 24.57 25.42
C ASP A 116 -3.79 24.22 23.94
N GLN A 117 -3.50 22.97 23.54
CA GLN A 117 -3.72 22.50 22.18
C GLN A 117 -5.15 21.93 22.05
N GLY A 118 -6.10 22.73 21.58
CA GLY A 118 -7.48 22.28 21.33
C GLY A 118 -7.53 21.06 20.38
N SER A 119 -8.45 20.11 20.58
CA SER A 119 -8.50 18.84 19.83
C SER A 119 -8.53 19.04 18.31
N PRO A 120 -7.67 18.34 17.55
CA PRO A 120 -7.68 18.45 16.10
C PRO A 120 -8.98 17.90 15.54
N ILE A 121 -9.46 18.46 14.43
CA ILE A 121 -10.68 18.00 13.75
C ILE A 121 -10.53 16.56 13.23
N SER A 122 -9.32 16.19 12.80
CA SER A 122 -8.99 14.85 12.36
C SER A 122 -7.53 14.52 12.63
N ARG A 123 -7.23 13.24 12.83
CA ARG A 123 -5.89 12.71 13.04
C ARG A 123 -5.68 11.51 12.15
N LEU A 124 -4.43 11.31 11.73
CA LEU A 124 -3.96 10.07 11.13
C LEU A 124 -2.89 9.53 12.07
N THR A 125 -3.18 8.42 12.74
CA THR A 125 -2.35 7.87 13.82
C THR A 125 -1.68 6.59 13.38
N LEU A 126 -0.39 6.44 13.69
CA LEU A 126 0.32 5.18 13.49
C LEU A 126 -0.08 4.17 14.56
N GLN A 127 -0.54 3.00 14.11
CA GLN A 127 -0.93 1.88 14.95
C GLN A 127 0.04 0.71 14.74
N HIS A 128 0.39 0.05 15.84
CA HIS A 128 1.36 -1.05 15.89
C HIS A 128 0.58 -2.33 16.20
N PHE A 129 0.72 -3.33 15.35
CA PHE A 129 0.01 -4.62 15.49
C PHE A 129 0.96 -5.76 15.86
N GLY A 130 2.22 -5.67 15.39
CA GLY A 130 3.25 -6.67 15.68
C GLY A 130 4.08 -6.33 16.93
N SER A 131 4.42 -7.34 17.72
CA SER A 131 5.40 -7.22 18.82
C SER A 131 6.85 -7.05 18.34
N LYS A 132 7.09 -7.19 17.03
CA LYS A 132 8.42 -7.23 16.40
C LYS A 132 8.72 -6.03 15.51
N ILE A 133 8.22 -4.84 15.87
CA ILE A 133 8.42 -3.62 15.09
C ILE A 133 9.88 -3.12 15.11
N GLY A 134 10.72 -3.64 16.02
CA GLY A 134 12.13 -3.32 16.10
C GLY A 134 12.39 -1.99 16.80
N VAL A 135 13.51 -1.91 17.54
CA VAL A 135 13.81 -0.80 18.45
C VAL A 135 13.83 0.55 17.72
N VAL A 136 14.46 0.60 16.54
CA VAL A 136 14.59 1.82 15.73
C VAL A 136 13.21 2.39 15.40
N VAL A 137 12.30 1.56 14.88
CA VAL A 137 10.97 2.01 14.46
C VAL A 137 10.18 2.53 15.65
N SER A 138 10.19 1.80 16.77
CA SER A 138 9.52 2.22 18.00
C SER A 138 10.07 3.51 18.60
N GLN A 139 11.35 3.81 18.39
CA GLN A 139 11.97 5.05 18.86
C GLN A 139 11.60 6.26 17.99
N PHE A 140 11.59 6.11 16.67
CA PHE A 140 11.32 7.22 15.74
C PHE A 140 9.83 7.52 15.56
N ALA A 141 8.97 6.50 15.61
CA ALA A 141 7.53 6.69 15.66
C ALA A 141 6.94 5.66 16.62
N PRO A 142 6.78 6.04 17.91
CA PRO A 142 6.12 5.17 18.86
C PRO A 142 4.65 4.96 18.47
N HIS A 143 4.03 3.96 19.11
CA HIS A 143 2.61 3.70 18.94
C HIS A 143 1.78 4.97 19.24
N ASN A 144 0.73 5.17 18.45
CA ASN A 144 -0.15 6.35 18.46
C ASN A 144 0.53 7.67 18.08
N ARG A 145 1.65 7.62 17.35
CA ARG A 145 2.28 8.81 16.76
C ARG A 145 1.36 9.40 15.69
N ASP A 146 1.08 10.69 15.81
CA ASP A 146 0.33 11.42 14.78
C ASP A 146 1.22 11.65 13.55
N ALA A 147 0.72 11.24 12.39
CA ALA A 147 1.29 11.61 11.11
C ALA A 147 0.93 13.07 10.80
N ARG A 148 1.94 13.83 10.38
CA ARG A 148 1.76 15.21 9.91
C ARG A 148 0.85 15.21 8.68
N PRO A 149 -0.24 15.99 8.68
CA PRO A 149 -1.08 16.10 7.51
C PRO A 149 -0.34 16.82 6.37
N PRO A 150 -0.68 16.54 5.09
CA PRO A 150 -0.24 17.37 3.98
C PRO A 150 -0.83 18.77 4.09
N GLU A 151 -0.17 19.74 3.45
CA GLU A 151 -0.57 21.16 3.47
C GLU A 151 -1.95 21.37 2.84
N ARG A 152 -2.28 20.61 1.78
CA ARG A 152 -3.57 20.69 1.11
C ARG A 152 -4.47 19.52 1.51
N PRO A 153 -5.73 19.77 1.94
CA PRO A 153 -6.64 18.70 2.36
C PRO A 153 -6.87 17.61 1.32
N GLY A 154 -6.94 17.96 0.04
CA GLY A 154 -7.18 17.03 -1.07
C GLY A 154 -5.98 16.16 -1.46
N GLU A 155 -4.82 16.35 -0.85
CA GLU A 155 -3.61 15.56 -1.13
C GLU A 155 -3.42 14.40 -0.14
N ARG A 156 -4.34 14.26 0.83
CA ARG A 156 -4.34 13.16 1.79
C ARG A 156 -4.67 11.84 1.10
N PRO A 157 -4.16 10.70 1.60
CA PRO A 157 -4.69 9.40 1.21
C PRO A 157 -6.20 9.33 1.44
N PRO A 158 -7.00 8.87 0.47
CA PRO A 158 -8.42 8.66 0.65
C PRO A 158 -8.69 7.73 1.81
N ASN A 159 -9.77 8.00 2.54
CA ASN A 159 -10.13 7.20 3.72
C ASN A 159 -10.32 5.74 3.35
N VAL A 160 -10.82 5.44 2.15
CA VAL A 160 -11.02 4.07 1.68
C VAL A 160 -9.74 3.27 1.58
N ILE A 161 -8.65 3.88 1.13
CA ILE A 161 -7.35 3.24 1.13
C ILE A 161 -6.89 3.00 2.57
N LEU A 162 -6.96 4.03 3.41
CA LEU A 162 -6.52 3.95 4.81
C LEU A 162 -7.28 2.87 5.58
N ASP A 163 -8.62 2.89 5.50
CA ASP A 163 -9.50 1.94 6.17
C ASP A 163 -9.26 0.50 5.69
N SER A 164 -8.96 0.31 4.39
CA SER A 164 -8.67 -1.02 3.85
C SER A 164 -7.36 -1.56 4.36
N VAL A 165 -6.30 -0.76 4.27
CA VAL A 165 -4.98 -1.17 4.77
C VAL A 165 -5.08 -1.45 6.27
N TYR A 166 -5.77 -0.59 7.02
CA TYR A 166 -6.01 -0.80 8.44
C TYR A 166 -6.78 -2.11 8.70
N ALA A 167 -7.88 -2.35 7.97
CA ALA A 167 -8.67 -3.56 8.10
C ALA A 167 -7.86 -4.82 7.74
N SER A 168 -7.05 -4.78 6.68
CA SER A 168 -6.19 -5.89 6.26
C SER A 168 -5.13 -6.21 7.32
N VAL A 169 -4.53 -5.18 7.92
CA VAL A 169 -3.54 -5.34 9.00
C VAL A 169 -4.18 -5.85 10.29
N ALA A 170 -5.34 -5.30 10.67
CA ALA A 170 -6.10 -5.75 11.83
C ALA A 170 -6.58 -7.20 11.66
N LEU A 171 -7.01 -7.56 10.45
CA LEU A 171 -7.40 -8.91 10.12
C LEU A 171 -6.19 -9.84 10.23
N GLU A 172 -5.03 -9.55 9.62
CA GLU A 172 -3.81 -10.38 9.79
C GLU A 172 -3.43 -10.57 11.27
N ALA A 173 -3.60 -9.54 12.10
CA ALA A 173 -3.24 -9.57 13.51
C ALA A 173 -4.21 -10.38 14.39
N TRP A 174 -5.52 -10.28 14.14
CA TRP A 174 -6.56 -10.77 15.06
C TRP A 174 -7.56 -11.74 14.42
N GLY A 175 -7.53 -11.87 13.10
CA GLY A 175 -8.41 -12.72 12.32
C GLY A 175 -8.07 -14.21 12.49
N PRO A 176 -9.08 -15.08 12.61
CA PRO A 176 -8.84 -16.51 12.69
C PRO A 176 -8.34 -17.05 11.34
N GLN A 177 -7.35 -17.95 11.37
CA GLN A 177 -6.70 -18.42 10.15
C GLN A 177 -7.65 -19.13 9.16
N SER A 178 -8.67 -19.80 9.71
CA SER A 178 -9.74 -20.44 8.93
C SER A 178 -10.58 -19.43 8.12
N PHE A 179 -10.77 -18.22 8.64
CA PHE A 179 -11.52 -17.18 7.93
C PHE A 179 -10.77 -16.70 6.69
N PHE A 180 -9.44 -16.58 6.73
CA PHE A 180 -8.68 -16.19 5.54
C PHE A 180 -8.73 -17.24 4.45
N ALA A 181 -8.61 -18.52 4.81
CA ALA A 181 -8.70 -19.60 3.84
C ALA A 181 -10.06 -19.53 3.13
N TYR A 182 -11.14 -19.41 3.91
CA TYR A 182 -12.49 -19.28 3.39
C TYR A 182 -12.69 -18.03 2.51
N ALA A 183 -12.32 -16.86 3.02
CA ALA A 183 -12.53 -15.60 2.31
C ALA A 183 -11.65 -15.51 1.05
N GLY A 184 -10.40 -15.97 1.12
CA GLY A 184 -9.49 -16.01 -0.02
C GLY A 184 -9.99 -16.92 -1.14
N GLU A 185 -10.56 -18.08 -0.81
CA GLU A 185 -11.18 -18.97 -1.79
C GLU A 185 -12.39 -18.30 -2.46
N LYS A 186 -13.32 -17.75 -1.67
CA LYS A 186 -14.50 -17.03 -2.19
C LYS A 186 -14.14 -15.84 -3.07
N MET A 187 -13.03 -15.18 -2.77
CA MET A 187 -12.59 -14.03 -3.54
C MET A 187 -11.90 -14.35 -4.85
N LYS A 188 -11.21 -15.49 -4.92
CA LYS A 188 -10.70 -15.98 -6.20
C LYS A 188 -11.83 -16.24 -7.19
N GLU A 189 -12.92 -16.84 -6.72
CA GLU A 189 -14.12 -17.09 -7.53
C GLU A 189 -14.79 -15.80 -8.02
N THR A 190 -14.69 -14.71 -7.27
CA THR A 190 -15.39 -13.46 -7.59
C THR A 190 -14.56 -12.54 -8.49
N TYR A 191 -13.25 -12.45 -8.28
CA TYR A 191 -12.41 -11.43 -8.93
C TYR A 191 -11.63 -11.96 -10.13
N TYR A 192 -11.20 -13.23 -10.12
CA TYR A 192 -10.30 -13.76 -11.15
C TYR A 192 -10.99 -14.70 -12.15
N LYS A 193 -12.23 -15.12 -11.90
CA LYS A 193 -12.93 -16.12 -12.71
C LYS A 193 -13.39 -15.60 -14.09
N SER A 194 -13.42 -14.28 -14.29
CA SER A 194 -13.91 -13.66 -15.53
C SER A 194 -12.88 -13.59 -16.66
N ALA A 195 -11.60 -13.89 -16.42
CA ALA A 195 -10.56 -13.74 -17.44
C ALA A 195 -10.35 -14.99 -18.30
N GLU A 196 -10.91 -16.14 -17.91
CA GLU A 196 -10.68 -17.42 -18.60
C GLU A 196 -11.78 -17.76 -19.63
N ASP A 197 -12.95 -17.12 -19.59
CA ASP A 197 -14.08 -17.39 -20.50
C ASP A 197 -14.03 -16.58 -21.82
N ASP A 198 -13.18 -15.55 -21.92
CA ASP A 198 -13.10 -14.69 -23.13
C ASP A 198 -12.01 -15.15 -24.12
N SER A 199 -11.36 -16.30 -23.88
CA SER A 199 -10.25 -16.84 -24.71
C SER A 199 -10.65 -18.09 -25.51
N GLU A 200 -11.90 -18.24 -25.92
CA GLU A 200 -12.37 -19.37 -26.75
C GLU A 200 -12.75 -19.00 -28.21
N GLY A 201 -12.45 -17.80 -28.71
CA GLY A 201 -12.78 -17.42 -30.09
C GLY A 201 -11.67 -16.64 -30.79
N ASP A 202 -10.89 -17.34 -31.61
CA ASP A 202 -10.15 -16.89 -32.81
C ASP A 202 -8.78 -17.56 -32.93
N ALA A 203 -8.78 -18.89 -32.83
CA ALA A 203 -7.73 -19.72 -33.42
C ALA A 203 -8.22 -20.24 -34.78
N GLU A 204 -8.46 -19.33 -35.72
CA GLU A 204 -8.51 -19.70 -37.14
C GLU A 204 -7.40 -18.95 -37.89
N ASP A 205 -6.45 -19.75 -38.35
CA ASP A 205 -5.67 -19.61 -39.58
C ASP A 205 -4.96 -18.29 -39.89
N GLU A 206 -3.67 -18.23 -39.59
CA GLU A 206 -2.67 -17.62 -40.49
C GLU A 206 -1.37 -18.42 -40.37
N ALA A 207 -1.34 -19.54 -41.08
CA ALA A 207 -0.11 -20.18 -41.50
C ALA A 207 0.35 -19.50 -42.80
N ASP A 208 1.31 -18.56 -42.74
CA ASP A 208 2.33 -18.47 -43.80
C ASP A 208 3.49 -17.49 -43.52
N ASN A 209 4.68 -17.98 -43.89
CA ASN A 209 5.86 -17.25 -44.35
C ASN A 209 6.57 -16.22 -43.45
N VAL A 210 7.68 -16.67 -42.85
CA VAL A 210 8.86 -15.81 -42.65
C VAL A 210 10.11 -16.55 -43.15
N GLU A 211 10.46 -16.33 -44.42
CA GLU A 211 11.82 -16.54 -44.91
C GLU A 211 12.71 -15.37 -44.48
N GLY A 212 13.85 -15.72 -43.89
CA GLY A 212 15.16 -15.06 -43.94
C GLY A 212 15.27 -13.53 -43.83
N ASP A 213 15.88 -13.06 -42.74
CA ASP A 213 16.93 -12.05 -42.89
C ASP A 213 18.00 -12.19 -41.79
N ALA A 214 19.23 -12.39 -42.25
CA ALA A 214 20.43 -12.52 -41.45
C ALA A 214 21.18 -11.19 -41.49
N GLY A 215 20.66 -10.19 -40.77
CA GLY A 215 21.31 -8.90 -40.59
C GLY A 215 22.15 -8.88 -39.31
N GLY A 216 23.45 -9.14 -39.43
CA GLY A 216 24.42 -8.87 -38.38
C GLY A 216 24.55 -7.37 -38.14
N ASN A 217 24.37 -6.94 -36.88
CA ASN A 217 24.78 -5.60 -36.46
C ASN A 217 25.94 -5.71 -35.48
N GLU A 218 27.10 -5.47 -36.05
CA GLU A 218 28.37 -5.08 -35.45
C GLU A 218 28.13 -3.84 -34.58
N TYR A 219 28.36 -3.96 -33.26
CA TYR A 219 28.29 -2.82 -32.35
C TYR A 219 29.72 -2.31 -32.17
N ASP A 220 30.05 -1.28 -32.93
CA ASP A 220 31.25 -0.47 -32.72
C ASP A 220 31.19 0.25 -31.38
N GLY A 221 32.30 0.19 -30.68
CA GLY A 221 32.53 0.96 -29.47
C GLY A 221 32.73 2.43 -29.81
N GLU A 222 32.19 3.30 -28.96
CA GLU A 222 32.73 4.65 -28.82
C GLU A 222 33.06 4.90 -27.36
N ASP A 223 34.35 5.12 -27.18
CA ASP A 223 35.05 5.54 -25.99
C ASP A 223 34.54 6.91 -25.51
N ASN A 224 34.44 7.06 -24.19
CA ASN A 224 34.45 8.38 -23.54
C ASN A 224 35.50 8.36 -22.41
N GLU A 225 36.76 8.49 -22.81
CA GLU A 225 37.75 9.34 -22.13
C GLU A 225 37.27 10.81 -22.19
N ALA A 226 37.59 11.78 -21.35
CA ALA A 226 38.46 11.91 -20.19
C ALA A 226 37.88 13.03 -19.30
N SER A 227 38.09 12.94 -18.00
CA SER A 227 38.35 14.14 -17.19
C SER A 227 39.30 13.75 -16.08
N GLU A 228 40.58 14.00 -16.36
CA GLU A 228 41.67 13.95 -15.41
C GLU A 228 41.59 15.14 -14.46
N ALA A 229 41.73 14.86 -13.16
CA ALA A 229 42.38 15.77 -12.24
C ALA A 229 43.29 14.93 -11.33
N SER A 230 44.56 14.89 -11.70
CA SER A 230 45.65 14.30 -10.92
C SER A 230 45.84 15.03 -9.59
N THR A 231 46.10 14.28 -8.51
CA THR A 231 47.16 14.64 -7.55
C THR A 231 47.64 13.42 -6.76
N SER A 232 48.92 13.11 -6.99
CA SER A 232 49.93 12.64 -6.04
C SER A 232 49.85 11.23 -5.42
N ALA A 233 50.89 10.47 -5.75
CA ALA A 233 51.23 9.11 -5.34
C ALA A 233 51.65 8.93 -3.87
N GLN A 234 51.40 7.71 -3.35
CA GLN A 234 52.40 6.89 -2.63
C GLN A 234 52.06 5.38 -2.81
N PRO A 235 53.04 4.49 -3.07
CA PRO A 235 52.81 3.06 -3.16
C PRO A 235 53.23 2.33 -1.86
N THR A 236 52.36 1.47 -1.33
CA THR A 236 52.80 0.37 -0.45
C THR A 236 52.23 -0.95 -0.95
N HIS A 237 53.12 -1.91 -1.17
CA HIS A 237 52.83 -3.29 -1.52
C HIS A 237 52.05 -3.98 -0.40
N GLY A 238 50.91 -4.58 -0.75
CA GLY A 238 50.14 -5.45 0.12
C GLY A 238 49.45 -6.55 -0.70
N HIS A 239 49.82 -7.80 -0.44
CA HIS A 239 49.35 -9.00 -1.10
C HIS A 239 47.82 -9.17 -1.01
N ASN A 240 47.14 -9.30 -2.15
CA ASN A 240 45.71 -9.59 -2.24
C ASN A 240 45.44 -11.10 -2.32
N LEU A 241 45.15 -11.72 -1.18
CA LEU A 241 44.47 -13.03 -1.12
C LEU A 241 42.98 -12.84 -1.43
N ARG A 242 42.60 -13.08 -2.69
CA ARG A 242 41.20 -13.14 -3.14
C ARG A 242 40.53 -14.41 -2.60
N HIS A 243 40.03 -14.38 -1.36
CA HIS A 243 39.03 -15.33 -0.91
C HIS A 243 37.65 -14.93 -1.45
N ARG A 244 37.26 -15.60 -2.55
CA ARG A 244 35.92 -15.52 -3.14
C ARG A 244 34.94 -16.28 -2.23
N ASN A 245 34.48 -15.63 -1.17
CA ASN A 245 33.32 -16.11 -0.40
C ASN A 245 32.07 -15.87 -1.24
N THR A 246 31.60 -16.92 -1.91
CA THR A 246 30.27 -16.98 -2.53
C THR A 246 29.23 -17.04 -1.42
N VAL A 247 28.91 -15.89 -0.84
CA VAL A 247 27.77 -15.72 0.05
C VAL A 247 26.52 -15.96 -0.78
N ARG A 248 25.90 -17.14 -0.64
CA ARG A 248 24.56 -17.41 -1.16
C ARG A 248 23.61 -16.35 -0.59
N PRO A 249 22.91 -15.56 -1.43
CA PRO A 249 21.97 -14.58 -0.91
C PRO A 249 20.86 -15.33 -0.16
N ALA A 250 20.70 -15.00 1.12
CA ALA A 250 19.62 -15.56 1.93
C ALA A 250 18.27 -15.31 1.24
N PRO A 251 17.33 -16.26 1.29
CA PRO A 251 16.00 -16.08 0.71
C PRO A 251 15.36 -14.81 1.26
N ARG A 252 14.96 -13.91 0.35
CA ARG A 252 14.45 -12.57 0.66
C ARG A 252 13.14 -12.65 1.45
N ALA A 253 13.22 -12.68 2.78
CA ALA A 253 12.08 -12.71 3.70
C ALA A 253 11.03 -11.62 3.41
N GLY A 254 11.44 -10.48 2.83
CA GLY A 254 10.54 -9.39 2.46
C GLY A 254 9.46 -9.76 1.43
N ARG A 255 9.77 -10.60 0.43
CA ARG A 255 8.80 -10.93 -0.64
C ARG A 255 7.61 -11.75 -0.13
N ARG A 256 7.80 -12.57 0.92
CA ARG A 256 6.72 -13.38 1.48
C ARG A 256 5.70 -12.51 2.22
N ALA A 257 6.17 -11.46 2.87
CA ALA A 257 5.32 -10.64 3.71
C ALA A 257 4.53 -9.60 2.90
N GLU A 258 5.13 -9.01 1.87
CA GLU A 258 4.41 -8.13 0.94
C GLU A 258 3.26 -8.87 0.23
N ARG A 259 3.47 -10.15 -0.12
CA ARG A 259 2.41 -11.01 -0.64
C ARG A 259 1.24 -11.15 0.34
N ARG A 260 1.52 -11.31 1.64
CA ARG A 260 0.47 -11.44 2.66
C ARG A 260 -0.42 -10.20 2.75
N LEU A 261 0.15 -9.00 2.78
CA LEU A 261 -0.66 -7.79 2.78
C LEU A 261 -1.51 -7.68 1.51
N GLY A 262 -0.94 -8.04 0.35
CA GLY A 262 -1.67 -8.11 -0.90
C GLY A 262 -2.85 -9.09 -0.88
N ASP A 263 -2.68 -10.26 -0.28
CA ASP A 263 -3.72 -11.27 -0.13
C ASP A 263 -4.83 -10.77 0.84
N MET A 264 -4.45 -10.09 1.93
CA MET A 264 -5.42 -9.52 2.87
C MET A 264 -6.20 -8.33 2.32
N LEU A 265 -5.60 -7.56 1.41
CA LEU A 265 -6.30 -6.50 0.69
C LEU A 265 -7.37 -7.09 -0.23
N ASP A 266 -7.08 -8.20 -0.92
CA ASP A 266 -8.07 -8.88 -1.77
C ASP A 266 -9.26 -9.41 -0.95
N VAL A 267 -8.98 -9.99 0.22
CA VAL A 267 -10.02 -10.44 1.16
C VAL A 267 -10.91 -9.26 1.60
N VAL A 268 -10.32 -8.14 2.02
CA VAL A 268 -11.07 -6.97 2.49
C VAL A 268 -11.90 -6.35 1.37
N LEU A 269 -11.29 -6.08 0.21
CA LEU A 269 -12.00 -5.57 -0.96
C LEU A 269 -13.15 -6.50 -1.34
N GLY A 270 -12.90 -7.80 -1.24
CA GLY A 270 -13.86 -8.82 -1.52
C GLY A 270 -15.09 -8.86 -0.64
N LEU A 271 -14.89 -8.84 0.67
CA LEU A 271 -15.96 -8.72 1.65
C LEU A 271 -16.80 -7.47 1.38
N TRP A 272 -16.14 -6.36 1.03
CA TRP A 272 -16.83 -5.13 0.69
C TRP A 272 -17.68 -5.23 -0.57
N MET A 273 -17.11 -5.74 -1.67
CA MET A 273 -17.87 -5.97 -2.90
C MET A 273 -19.07 -6.90 -2.67
N HIS A 274 -18.89 -7.95 -1.87
CA HIS A 274 -19.98 -8.84 -1.48
C HIS A 274 -21.08 -8.08 -0.73
N THR A 275 -20.73 -7.29 0.30
CA THR A 275 -21.72 -6.48 1.03
C THR A 275 -22.42 -5.44 0.16
N ALA A 276 -21.70 -4.77 -0.76
CA ALA A 276 -22.27 -3.78 -1.65
C ALA A 276 -23.33 -4.39 -2.58
N LYS A 277 -23.12 -5.61 -3.09
CA LYS A 277 -24.09 -6.34 -3.92
C LYS A 277 -25.37 -6.68 -3.15
N HIS A 278 -25.28 -7.02 -1.87
CA HIS A 278 -26.45 -7.35 -1.04
C HIS A 278 -27.19 -6.13 -0.49
N ILE A 279 -26.52 -4.98 -0.37
CA ILE A 279 -27.12 -3.73 0.15
C ILE A 279 -27.82 -2.93 -0.96
N GLN A 280 -27.65 -3.27 -2.24
CA GLN A 280 -28.41 -2.60 -3.28
C GLN A 280 -29.90 -2.76 -2.99
N PRO A 281 -30.62 -1.66 -2.65
CA PRO A 281 -32.01 -1.76 -2.30
C PRO A 281 -32.72 -2.35 -3.50
N LYS A 282 -33.44 -3.45 -3.28
CA LYS A 282 -34.50 -3.87 -4.19
C LYS A 282 -35.28 -2.60 -4.56
N PRO A 283 -35.54 -2.30 -5.85
CA PRO A 283 -36.12 -1.04 -6.28
C PRO A 283 -37.53 -0.87 -5.69
N GLU A 284 -37.57 -0.42 -4.45
CA GLU A 284 -38.73 -0.04 -3.68
C GLU A 284 -38.60 1.45 -3.40
N SER A 285 -39.72 2.14 -3.56
CA SER A 285 -39.85 3.59 -3.67
C SER A 285 -38.83 4.42 -2.85
N PRO A 286 -38.15 5.41 -3.47
CA PRO A 286 -36.95 6.09 -2.96
C PRO A 286 -37.10 6.92 -1.67
N ALA A 287 -38.26 6.89 -1.00
CA ALA A 287 -38.52 7.70 0.19
C ALA A 287 -38.28 6.97 1.53
N ALA A 288 -38.19 5.63 1.57
CA ALA A 288 -38.25 4.88 2.83
C ALA A 288 -36.90 4.42 3.43
N SER A 289 -35.83 4.31 2.65
CA SER A 289 -34.63 3.54 3.08
C SER A 289 -33.67 4.28 4.02
N ASN A 290 -33.55 5.61 3.91
CA ASN A 290 -32.59 6.37 4.73
C ASN A 290 -33.07 6.54 6.18
N VAL A 291 -34.38 6.54 6.43
CA VAL A 291 -34.94 6.63 7.79
C VAL A 291 -34.72 5.32 8.53
N ALA A 292 -34.94 4.17 7.87
CA ALA A 292 -34.79 2.84 8.48
C ALA A 292 -33.35 2.59 8.96
N ARG A 293 -32.35 2.89 8.14
CA ARG A 293 -30.93 2.65 8.50
C ARG A 293 -30.46 3.49 9.68
N SER A 294 -30.99 4.70 9.85
CA SER A 294 -30.70 5.55 11.01
C SER A 294 -31.29 4.97 12.30
N GLU A 295 -32.50 4.44 12.24
CA GLU A 295 -33.17 3.83 13.39
C GLU A 295 -32.52 2.51 13.82
N ASP A 296 -32.04 1.69 12.86
CA ASP A 296 -31.33 0.45 13.17
C ASP A 296 -30.01 0.71 13.93
N ILE A 297 -29.26 1.75 13.53
CA ILE A 297 -28.01 2.13 14.21
C ILE A 297 -28.29 2.63 15.64
N LYS A 298 -29.33 3.44 15.84
CA LYS A 298 -29.73 3.89 17.18
C LYS A 298 -30.13 2.71 18.05
N THR A 299 -30.92 1.79 17.52
CA THR A 299 -31.40 0.61 18.25
C THR A 299 -30.23 -0.28 18.67
N TRP A 300 -29.25 -0.47 17.78
CA TRP A 300 -28.04 -1.23 18.10
C TRP A 300 -27.20 -0.55 19.19
N LEU A 301 -26.99 0.76 19.11
CA LEU A 301 -26.26 1.51 20.14
C LEU A 301 -26.93 1.42 21.51
N GLN A 302 -28.25 1.53 21.55
CA GLN A 302 -29.03 1.46 22.77
C GLN A 302 -28.97 0.06 23.42
N SER A 303 -29.03 -1.00 22.60
CA SER A 303 -28.87 -2.39 23.06
C SER A 303 -27.47 -2.66 23.66
N VAL A 304 -26.42 -2.01 23.14
CA VAL A 304 -25.06 -2.13 23.67
C VAL A 304 -24.91 -1.40 25.00
N GLU A 305 -25.55 -0.24 25.18
CA GLU A 305 -25.59 0.50 26.46
C GLU A 305 -26.31 -0.32 27.54
N GLU A 306 -27.50 -0.87 27.25
CA GLU A 306 -28.27 -1.69 28.18
C GLU A 306 -27.53 -2.96 28.62
N SER A 307 -26.78 -3.58 27.70
CA SER A 307 -25.97 -4.77 28.01
C SER A 307 -24.80 -4.47 28.95
N ARG A 308 -24.35 -3.21 29.00
CA ARG A 308 -23.21 -2.77 29.81
C ARG A 308 -23.60 -2.43 31.24
N ASP A 309 -24.86 -2.04 31.47
CA ASP A 309 -25.41 -1.76 32.81
C ASP A 309 -25.79 -3.04 33.58
N HIS A 310 -25.81 -4.20 32.91
CA HIS A 310 -26.16 -5.49 33.50
C HIS A 310 -24.97 -6.43 33.75
N ALA A 311 -23.73 -5.98 33.49
CA ALA A 311 -22.49 -6.72 33.71
C ALA A 311 -21.68 -6.12 34.87
#